data_AF-A0A835P7E6-F1
#
_entry.id   AF-A0A835P7E6-F1
#
_cell.length_a   1.000
_cell.length_b   1.000
_cell.length_c   1.000
_cell.angle_alpha   90.00
_cell.angle_beta   90.00
_cell.angle_gamma   90.00
#
_symmetry.space_group_name_H-M   'P 1'
#
loop_
_entity.id
_entity.type
_entity.pdbx_description
1 polymer ?
#
loop_
_entity_poly.entity_id
_entity_poly.type
_entity_poly.pdbx_seq_one_letter_code
_entity_poly.pdbx_strand_id
1 'polypeptide(L)'
;MTSANGPATQDPDPPGPRPDCDQRPARRPTRDCDPFSCGYVKFSGLIPPSSQEYPILGLNLLRLLVQNRIAEFHTELELLSTTALENPCIKHAVELEQSFMEGAYNRVLSARQTVPHETYVYFMDLLAKTVRDEIAGCSEKVYDFLTIADAKKILMFSSDQELSDYIAEEHPEWEIKNGCLFFQRAKESQPCKEIPSLQLINQTLSYARELERIV
;
A
#
# COMPACT_ATOMS: atom_id res chain seq x y z
N MET A 1 -56.80 58.22 -31.40
CA MET A 1 -57.32 56.89 -31.01
C MET A 1 -56.37 56.34 -29.96
N THR A 2 -56.68 56.64 -28.68
CA THR A 2 -57.03 55.67 -27.60
C THR A 2 -55.79 55.05 -26.95
N SER A 3 -55.35 55.61 -25.82
CA SER A 3 -55.56 55.10 -24.44
C SER A 3 -54.68 53.88 -24.14
N ALA A 4 -53.60 54.05 -23.38
CA ALA A 4 -53.56 54.01 -21.91
C ALA A 4 -53.86 52.60 -21.36
N ASN A 5 -52.83 51.96 -20.80
CA ASN A 5 -52.86 51.35 -19.46
C ASN A 5 -51.56 50.58 -19.18
N GLY A 6 -50.84 51.02 -18.15
CA GLY A 6 -50.13 50.07 -17.29
C GLY A 6 -51.16 49.24 -16.50
N PRO A 7 -50.71 48.18 -15.82
CA PRO A 7 -50.65 48.35 -14.37
C PRO A 7 -49.43 47.70 -13.73
N ALA A 8 -49.13 48.23 -12.54
CA ALA A 8 -48.29 47.63 -11.53
C ALA A 8 -48.96 46.40 -10.89
N THR A 9 -48.20 45.77 -9.99
CA THR A 9 -48.60 44.86 -8.89
C THR A 9 -48.51 43.36 -9.21
N GLN A 10 -47.52 42.67 -8.64
CA GLN A 10 -47.64 41.80 -7.46
C GLN A 10 -46.43 40.83 -7.40
N ASP A 11 -45.54 41.04 -6.43
CA ASP A 11 -44.89 39.91 -5.76
C ASP A 11 -45.96 39.13 -4.98
N PRO A 12 -45.89 37.79 -5.01
CA PRO A 12 -46.10 37.04 -3.78
C PRO A 12 -45.10 35.87 -3.65
N ASP A 13 -44.31 35.96 -2.58
CA ASP A 13 -43.88 34.92 -1.65
C ASP A 13 -43.22 33.59 -2.11
N PRO A 14 -42.32 33.04 -1.27
CA PRO A 14 -41.34 32.03 -1.68
C PRO A 14 -41.90 30.61 -1.60
N PRO A 15 -41.47 29.68 -2.47
CA PRO A 15 -41.55 28.27 -2.12
C PRO A 15 -40.46 27.94 -1.09
N GLY A 16 -40.92 27.44 0.06
CA GLY A 16 -40.16 27.14 1.27
C GLY A 16 -39.11 26.02 1.16
N PRO A 17 -38.73 25.45 2.30
CA PRO A 17 -37.39 24.94 2.56
C PRO A 17 -37.08 23.68 1.74
N ARG A 18 -35.80 23.59 1.35
CA ARG A 18 -35.19 22.41 0.73
C ARG A 18 -35.59 21.16 1.51
N PRO A 19 -36.15 20.12 0.88
CA PRO A 19 -36.18 18.81 1.51
C PRO A 19 -34.73 18.34 1.63
N ASP A 20 -34.37 18.14 2.89
CA ASP A 20 -33.18 17.45 3.35
C ASP A 20 -32.98 16.16 2.54
N CYS A 21 -31.97 16.17 1.68
CA CYS A 21 -31.48 14.99 1.00
C CYS A 21 -30.09 14.68 1.58
N ASP A 22 -30.01 14.61 2.90
CA ASP A 22 -29.11 13.70 3.59
C ASP A 22 -29.54 12.26 3.27
N GLN A 23 -29.25 11.83 2.05
CA GLN A 23 -29.14 10.42 1.70
C GLN A 23 -27.87 10.26 0.89
N ARG A 24 -26.77 10.10 1.63
CA ARG A 24 -25.53 9.47 1.15
C ARG A 24 -25.90 8.28 0.25
N PRO A 25 -25.52 8.27 -1.03
CA PRO A 25 -25.26 7.01 -1.67
C PRO A 25 -23.91 6.53 -1.15
N ALA A 26 -23.94 5.33 -0.58
CA ALA A 26 -22.78 4.55 -0.20
C ALA A 26 -21.60 4.77 -1.14
N ARG A 27 -20.43 5.02 -0.55
CA ARG A 27 -19.14 4.96 -1.23
C ARG A 27 -19.06 3.61 -1.94
N ARG A 28 -19.38 3.59 -3.23
CA ARG A 28 -18.83 2.55 -4.10
C ARG A 28 -17.33 2.72 -4.00
N PRO A 29 -16.54 1.64 -3.88
CA PRO A 29 -15.11 1.74 -4.10
C PRO A 29 -14.96 2.14 -5.56
N THR A 30 -14.90 3.45 -5.82
CA THR A 30 -14.35 3.95 -7.06
C THR A 30 -12.96 3.33 -7.10
N ARG A 31 -12.74 2.47 -8.09
CA ARG A 31 -11.40 2.20 -8.55
C ARG A 31 -10.86 3.57 -8.88
N ASP A 32 -10.09 4.13 -7.96
CA ASP A 32 -9.30 5.32 -8.21
C ASP A 32 -8.19 4.87 -9.15
N CYS A 33 -8.57 4.64 -10.41
CA CYS A 33 -7.65 4.47 -11.50
C CYS A 33 -6.91 5.79 -11.58
N ASP A 34 -5.66 5.78 -11.09
CA ASP A 34 -4.76 6.90 -11.23
C ASP A 34 -4.86 7.44 -12.68
N PRO A 35 -5.07 8.76 -12.89
CA PRO A 35 -5.30 9.33 -14.23
C PRO A 35 -4.21 8.96 -15.25
N PHE A 36 -3.01 8.66 -14.76
CA PHE A 36 -1.86 8.22 -15.54
C PHE A 36 -2.06 6.85 -16.19
N SER A 37 -2.67 5.87 -15.51
CA SER A 37 -2.88 4.51 -16.06
C SER A 37 -3.98 4.51 -17.15
N CYS A 38 -5.03 5.33 -16.99
CA CYS A 38 -6.17 5.38 -17.92
C CYS A 38 -5.84 6.02 -19.28
N GLY A 39 -4.87 6.96 -19.33
CA GLY A 39 -4.50 7.67 -20.56
C GLY A 39 -3.76 6.80 -21.57
N TYR A 40 -2.68 6.13 -21.15
CA TYR A 40 -1.85 5.36 -22.08
C TYR A 40 -2.57 4.14 -22.67
N VAL A 41 -3.38 3.46 -21.86
CA VAL A 41 -4.11 2.25 -22.27
C VAL A 41 -5.23 2.55 -23.28
N LYS A 42 -5.85 3.74 -23.22
CA LYS A 42 -6.89 4.17 -24.18
C LYS A 42 -6.35 4.70 -25.49
N PHE A 43 -5.12 5.23 -25.53
CA PHE A 43 -4.54 5.86 -26.71
C PHE A 43 -3.50 4.99 -27.45
N SER A 44 -3.22 3.78 -26.98
CA SER A 44 -2.30 2.81 -27.60
C SER A 44 -2.66 2.41 -29.05
N GLY A 45 -3.90 2.69 -29.50
CA GLY A 45 -4.34 2.53 -30.89
C GLY A 45 -4.37 3.82 -31.73
N LEU A 46 -4.05 4.99 -31.16
CA LEU A 46 -4.23 6.31 -31.79
C LEU A 46 -2.91 7.10 -31.95
N ILE A 47 -1.86 6.78 -31.20
CA ILE A 47 -0.60 7.55 -31.19
C ILE A 47 0.59 6.57 -31.28
N PRO A 48 1.63 6.83 -32.09
CA PRO A 48 2.82 5.99 -32.12
C PRO A 48 3.52 5.96 -30.74
N PRO A 49 4.12 4.82 -30.36
CA PRO A 49 4.75 4.66 -29.05
C PRO A 49 5.86 5.69 -28.87
N SER A 50 5.79 6.40 -27.74
CA SER A 50 6.74 7.45 -27.37
C SER A 50 7.97 6.80 -26.73
N SER A 51 9.18 7.30 -27.09
CA SER A 51 10.44 6.87 -26.48
C SER A 51 10.48 7.04 -24.94
N GLN A 52 9.63 7.92 -24.39
CA GLN A 52 9.55 8.18 -22.95
C GLN A 52 8.46 7.38 -22.22
N GLU A 53 7.71 6.52 -22.91
CA GLU A 53 6.66 5.72 -22.29
C GLU A 53 7.23 4.69 -21.29
N TYR A 54 8.31 3.98 -21.65
CA TYR A 54 8.90 2.95 -20.79
C TYR A 54 9.51 3.48 -19.49
N PRO A 55 10.25 4.62 -19.47
CA PRO A 55 10.70 5.22 -18.22
C PRO A 55 9.57 5.67 -17.29
N ILE A 56 8.49 6.24 -17.85
CA ILE A 56 7.33 6.70 -17.07
C ILE A 56 6.60 5.50 -16.46
N LEU A 57 6.46 4.42 -17.23
CA LEU A 57 5.85 3.19 -16.77
C LEU A 57 6.69 2.51 -15.69
N GLY A 58 8.02 2.42 -15.86
CA GLY A 58 8.94 1.94 -14.82
C GLY A 58 8.86 2.77 -13.54
N LEU A 59 8.67 4.09 -13.66
CA LEU A 59 8.44 4.97 -12.52
C LEU A 59 7.12 4.68 -11.81
N ASN A 60 6.06 4.42 -12.57
CA ASN A 60 4.77 4.03 -12.01
C ASN A 60 4.88 2.72 -11.22
N LEU A 61 5.58 1.73 -11.77
CA LEU A 61 5.85 0.46 -11.09
C LEU A 61 6.65 0.66 -9.79
N LEU A 62 7.71 1.48 -9.81
CA LEU A 62 8.49 1.83 -8.63
C LEU A 62 7.63 2.52 -7.56
N ARG A 63 6.74 3.44 -7.96
CA ARG A 63 5.79 4.08 -7.04
C ARG A 63 4.89 3.06 -6.35
N LEU A 64 4.39 2.05 -7.07
CA LEU A 64 3.54 1.01 -6.49
C LEU A 64 4.29 0.15 -5.47
N LEU A 65 5.56 -0.16 -5.74
CA LEU A 65 6.42 -0.87 -4.78
C LEU A 65 6.65 -0.07 -3.49
N VAL A 66 6.96 1.22 -3.62
CA VAL A 66 7.15 2.12 -2.48
C VAL A 66 5.88 2.24 -1.62
N GLN A 67 4.70 2.21 -2.24
CA GLN A 67 3.41 2.24 -1.53
C GLN A 67 3.02 0.87 -0.94
N ASN A 68 3.87 -0.15 -1.09
CA ASN A 68 3.58 -1.53 -0.71
C ASN A 68 2.28 -2.08 -1.37
N ARG A 69 1.94 -1.61 -2.57
CA ARG A 69 0.74 -2.03 -3.35
C ARG A 69 1.12 -3.10 -4.39
N ILE A 70 1.65 -4.23 -3.91
CA ILE A 70 2.18 -5.32 -4.75
C ILE A 70 1.09 -5.92 -5.68
N ALA A 71 -0.16 -6.00 -5.21
CA ALA A 71 -1.27 -6.51 -6.02
C ALA A 71 -1.51 -5.68 -7.29
N GLU A 72 -1.42 -4.36 -7.17
CA GLU A 72 -1.60 -3.45 -8.31
C GLU A 72 -0.38 -3.43 -9.20
N PHE A 73 0.81 -3.61 -8.62
CA PHE A 73 2.02 -3.82 -9.41
C PHE A 73 1.86 -5.01 -10.37
N HIS A 74 1.41 -6.17 -9.89
CA HIS A 74 1.19 -7.33 -10.75
C HIS A 74 0.05 -7.13 -11.76
N THR A 75 -1.01 -6.43 -11.37
CA THR A 75 -2.14 -6.12 -12.28
C THR A 75 -1.70 -5.20 -13.41
N GLU A 76 -0.89 -4.17 -13.11
CA GLU A 76 -0.32 -3.28 -14.11
C GLU A 76 0.71 -4.02 -14.98
N LEU A 77 1.48 -4.96 -14.42
CA LEU A 77 2.43 -5.79 -15.17
C LEU A 77 1.70 -6.69 -16.18
N GLU A 78 0.55 -7.27 -15.82
CA GLU A 78 -0.29 -8.07 -16.73
C GLU A 78 -0.83 -7.25 -17.92
N LEU A 79 -1.06 -5.96 -17.73
CA LEU A 79 -1.55 -5.06 -18.77
C LEU A 79 -0.48 -4.72 -19.82
N LEU A 80 0.79 -4.96 -19.52
CA LEU A 80 1.91 -4.63 -20.40
C LEU A 80 2.12 -5.64 -21.51
N SER A 81 2.47 -5.14 -22.69
CA SER A 81 2.92 -5.97 -23.81
C SER A 81 4.25 -6.67 -23.49
N THR A 82 4.45 -7.87 -24.05
CA THR A 82 5.70 -8.64 -23.87
C THR A 82 6.94 -7.88 -24.39
N THR A 83 6.77 -7.04 -25.42
CA THR A 83 7.82 -6.15 -25.94
C THR A 83 8.21 -5.05 -24.94
N ALA A 84 7.28 -4.61 -24.09
CA ALA A 84 7.58 -3.64 -23.05
C ALA A 84 8.41 -4.28 -21.93
N LEU A 85 8.14 -5.54 -21.58
CA LEU A 85 8.84 -6.28 -20.52
C LEU A 85 10.34 -6.49 -20.81
N GLU A 86 10.76 -6.44 -22.07
CA GLU A 86 12.17 -6.58 -22.44
C GLU A 86 13.02 -5.35 -22.07
N ASN A 87 12.40 -4.21 -21.79
CA ASN A 87 13.10 -2.96 -21.48
C ASN A 87 13.86 -3.03 -20.15
N PRO A 88 15.10 -2.50 -20.08
CA PRO A 88 15.92 -2.52 -18.87
C PRO A 88 15.25 -1.89 -17.63
N CYS A 89 14.45 -0.84 -17.82
CA CYS A 89 13.78 -0.15 -16.71
C CYS A 89 12.72 -1.04 -16.03
N ILE A 90 11.96 -1.81 -16.83
CA ILE A 90 10.90 -2.68 -16.32
C ILE A 90 11.53 -3.94 -15.71
N LYS A 91 12.56 -4.52 -16.36
CA LYS A 91 13.33 -5.63 -15.78
C LYS A 91 13.88 -5.29 -14.41
N HIS A 92 14.45 -4.09 -14.27
CA HIS A 92 14.96 -3.64 -12.99
C HIS A 92 13.86 -3.53 -11.91
N ALA A 93 12.67 -3.02 -12.28
CA ALA A 93 11.53 -2.97 -11.36
C ALA A 93 11.06 -4.37 -10.94
N VAL A 94 11.07 -5.35 -11.84
CA VAL A 94 10.72 -6.75 -11.55
C VAL A 94 11.75 -7.42 -10.64
N GLU A 95 13.05 -7.21 -10.89
CA GLU A 95 14.12 -7.74 -10.03
C GLU A 95 14.06 -7.17 -8.60
N LEU A 96 13.70 -5.89 -8.49
CA LEU A 96 13.46 -5.22 -7.21
C LEU A 96 12.26 -5.79 -6.49
N GLU A 97 11.14 -5.99 -7.20
CA GLU A 97 9.93 -6.60 -6.66
C GLU A 97 10.19 -8.02 -6.17
N GLN A 98 10.89 -8.83 -6.96
CA GLN A 98 11.29 -10.17 -6.54
C GLN A 98 12.17 -10.14 -5.29
N SER A 99 13.16 -9.24 -5.24
CA SER A 99 14.03 -9.08 -4.06
C SER A 99 13.24 -8.62 -2.82
N PHE A 100 12.19 -7.82 -3.02
CA PHE A 100 11.28 -7.37 -1.98
C PHE A 100 10.43 -8.53 -1.44
N MET A 101 9.84 -9.36 -2.32
CA MET A 101 9.10 -10.56 -1.92
C MET A 101 9.97 -11.62 -1.25
N GLU A 102 11.21 -11.79 -1.70
CA GLU A 102 12.17 -12.71 -1.08
C GLU A 102 12.67 -12.20 0.29
N GLY A 103 12.41 -10.92 0.64
CA GLY A 103 12.98 -10.26 1.82
C GLY A 103 14.50 -10.07 1.72
N ALA A 104 15.07 -10.14 0.51
CA ALA A 104 16.49 -10.03 0.25
C ALA A 104 16.93 -8.56 0.14
N TYR A 105 16.75 -7.79 1.22
CA TYR A 105 16.94 -6.33 1.23
C TYR A 105 18.37 -5.86 0.89
N ASN A 106 19.37 -6.70 1.14
CA ASN A 106 20.75 -6.49 0.68
C ASN A 106 20.83 -6.30 -0.85
N ARG A 107 20.02 -7.05 -1.60
CA ARG A 107 19.95 -6.94 -3.07
C ARG A 107 19.27 -5.65 -3.49
N VAL A 108 18.18 -5.25 -2.82
CA VAL A 108 17.47 -3.99 -3.07
C VAL A 108 18.40 -2.79 -2.88
N LEU A 109 19.19 -2.78 -1.80
CA LEU A 109 20.16 -1.71 -1.54
C LEU A 109 21.34 -1.70 -2.53
N SER A 110 21.74 -2.87 -3.04
CA SER A 110 22.75 -2.96 -4.09
C SER A 110 22.21 -2.50 -5.45
N ALA A 111 20.95 -2.82 -5.74
CA ALA A 111 20.23 -2.42 -6.94
C ALA A 111 20.03 -0.90 -7.05
N ARG A 112 20.09 -0.16 -5.92
CA ARG A 112 20.18 1.31 -5.91
C ARG A 112 21.37 1.85 -6.71
N GLN A 113 22.45 1.08 -6.87
CA GLN A 113 23.64 1.50 -7.64
C GLN A 113 23.51 1.24 -9.14
N THR A 114 22.57 0.39 -9.57
CA THR A 114 22.38 -0.02 -10.96
C THR A 114 21.25 0.74 -11.65
N VAL A 115 20.90 1.92 -11.13
CA VAL A 115 19.73 2.68 -11.56
C VAL A 115 19.96 3.25 -12.97
N PRO A 116 19.07 2.93 -13.94
CA PRO A 116 19.23 3.37 -15.33
C PRO A 116 18.87 4.85 -15.58
N HIS A 117 18.16 5.52 -14.66
CA HIS A 117 17.69 6.90 -14.85
C HIS A 117 17.73 7.72 -13.54
N GLU A 118 18.23 8.96 -13.59
CA GLU A 118 18.45 9.82 -12.40
C GLU A 118 17.16 10.09 -11.60
N THR A 119 16.01 10.16 -12.27
CA THR A 119 14.69 10.36 -11.64
C THR A 119 14.31 9.25 -10.65
N TYR A 120 14.89 8.05 -10.78
CA TYR A 120 14.56 6.92 -9.90
C TYR A 120 15.27 6.99 -8.55
N VAL A 121 16.33 7.80 -8.42
CA VAL A 121 17.11 7.90 -7.18
C VAL A 121 16.22 8.29 -5.99
N TYR A 122 15.33 9.27 -6.18
CA TYR A 122 14.38 9.70 -5.14
C TYR A 122 13.45 8.55 -4.68
N PHE A 123 12.95 7.76 -5.64
CA PHE A 123 12.08 6.62 -5.32
C PHE A 123 12.85 5.48 -4.65
N MET A 124 14.13 5.28 -4.99
CA MET A 124 14.98 4.30 -4.31
C MET A 124 15.25 4.69 -2.86
N ASP A 125 15.44 5.98 -2.58
CA ASP A 125 15.62 6.46 -1.21
C ASP A 125 14.35 6.26 -0.37
N LEU A 126 13.20 6.53 -0.97
CA LEU A 126 11.91 6.29 -0.33
C LEU A 126 11.65 4.79 -0.13
N LEU A 127 11.98 3.94 -1.12
CA LEU A 127 11.88 2.48 -1.01
C LEU A 127 12.78 1.94 0.10
N ALA A 128 14.00 2.45 0.21
CA ALA A 128 14.91 2.06 1.28
C ALA A 128 14.37 2.43 2.67
N LYS A 129 13.67 3.57 2.79
CA LYS A 129 12.95 3.92 4.03
C LYS A 129 11.83 2.91 4.30
N THR A 130 10.91 2.69 3.35
CA THR A 130 9.80 1.74 3.50
C THR A 130 10.26 0.34 3.86
N VAL A 131 11.31 -0.17 3.22
CA VAL A 131 11.89 -1.48 3.54
C VAL A 131 12.39 -1.54 4.97
N ARG A 132 13.06 -0.48 5.46
CA ARG A 132 13.53 -0.42 6.85
C ARG A 132 12.36 -0.44 7.83
N ASP A 133 11.29 0.29 7.53
CA ASP A 133 10.09 0.35 8.36
C ASP A 133 9.39 -1.03 8.40
N GLU A 134 9.35 -1.76 7.29
CA GLU A 134 8.83 -3.15 7.26
C GLU A 134 9.72 -4.12 8.06
N ILE A 135 11.05 -4.00 7.98
CA ILE A 135 11.97 -4.80 8.80
C ILE A 135 11.79 -4.48 10.29
N ALA A 136 11.63 -3.20 10.63
CA ALA A 136 11.36 -2.73 11.99
C ALA A 136 10.05 -3.34 12.52
N GLY A 137 8.96 -3.22 11.77
CA GLY A 137 7.66 -3.80 12.13
C GLY A 137 7.66 -5.33 12.20
N CYS A 138 8.52 -6.01 11.44
CA CYS A 138 8.74 -7.45 11.59
C CYS A 138 9.54 -7.76 12.86
N SER A 139 10.58 -6.97 13.16
CA SER A 139 11.45 -7.17 14.31
C SER A 139 10.69 -7.03 15.63
N GLU A 140 9.76 -6.09 15.71
CA GLU A 140 8.87 -5.89 16.86
C GLU A 140 7.98 -7.12 17.15
N LYS A 141 7.55 -7.83 16.09
CA LYS A 141 6.71 -9.04 16.22
C LYS A 141 7.51 -10.28 16.62
N VAL A 142 8.74 -10.38 16.12
CA VAL A 142 9.58 -11.58 16.24
C VAL A 142 10.37 -11.58 17.55
N TYR A 143 10.91 -10.43 17.96
CA TYR A 143 11.83 -10.33 19.09
C TYR A 143 11.20 -9.58 20.26
N ASP A 144 11.47 -10.04 21.48
CA ASP A 144 11.12 -9.31 22.72
C ASP A 144 12.15 -8.22 23.04
N PHE A 145 13.42 -8.48 22.73
CA PHE A 145 14.52 -7.55 22.88
C PHE A 145 15.62 -7.86 21.87
N LEU A 146 16.46 -6.88 21.56
CA LEU A 146 17.54 -6.99 20.60
C LEU A 146 18.76 -6.20 21.08
N THR A 147 19.98 -6.70 20.88
CA THR A 147 21.17 -5.91 21.21
C THR A 147 21.37 -4.81 20.17
N ILE A 148 22.01 -3.69 20.52
CA ILE A 148 22.30 -2.60 19.55
C ILE A 148 23.12 -3.12 18.36
N ALA A 149 24.05 -4.04 18.60
CA ALA A 149 24.90 -4.62 17.56
C ALA A 149 24.11 -5.47 16.55
N ASP A 150 23.09 -6.20 17.02
CA ASP A 150 22.23 -7.01 16.16
C ASP A 150 21.17 -6.15 15.46
N ALA A 151 20.60 -5.17 16.17
CA ALA A 151 19.69 -4.17 15.60
C ALA A 151 20.32 -3.43 14.43
N LYS A 152 21.58 -3.01 14.59
CA LYS A 152 22.37 -2.38 13.53
C LYS A 152 22.51 -3.26 12.29
N LYS A 153 22.79 -4.56 12.47
CA LYS A 153 22.94 -5.51 11.36
C LYS A 153 21.62 -5.78 10.66
N ILE A 154 20.54 -5.95 11.42
CA ILE A 154 19.20 -6.27 10.89
C ILE A 154 18.62 -5.08 10.13
N LEU A 155 18.72 -3.87 10.69
CA LEU A 155 18.22 -2.64 10.07
C LEU A 155 19.23 -2.03 9.06
N MET A 156 20.41 -2.62 8.94
CA MET A 156 21.45 -2.26 7.98
C MET A 156 21.94 -0.81 8.12
N PHE A 157 22.11 -0.34 9.36
CA PHE A 157 22.68 0.98 9.66
C PHE A 157 24.21 0.96 9.69
N SER A 158 24.82 2.09 9.29
CA SER A 158 26.29 2.23 9.31
C SER A 158 26.79 2.69 10.69
N SER A 159 26.01 3.54 11.36
CA SER A 159 26.34 4.09 12.68
C SER A 159 25.30 3.74 13.74
N ASP A 160 25.74 3.63 14.98
CA ASP A 160 24.88 3.39 16.14
C ASP A 160 24.07 4.65 16.49
N GLN A 161 24.58 5.82 16.07
CA GLN A 161 23.95 7.12 16.25
C GLN A 161 22.74 7.29 15.31
N GLU A 162 22.88 6.89 14.04
CA GLU A 162 21.78 6.85 13.07
C GLU A 162 20.62 5.95 13.54
N LEU A 163 20.96 4.81 14.15
CA LEU A 163 19.97 3.91 14.73
C LEU A 163 19.23 4.59 15.90
N SER A 164 19.94 5.32 16.76
CA SER A 164 19.34 6.00 17.91
C SER A 164 18.40 7.13 17.46
N ASP A 165 18.80 7.89 16.44
CA ASP A 165 17.99 8.95 15.85
C ASP A 165 16.73 8.38 15.18
N TYR A 166 16.86 7.28 14.43
CA TYR A 166 15.73 6.59 13.80
C TYR A 166 14.70 6.09 14.84
N ILE A 167 15.18 5.53 15.95
CA ILE A 167 14.30 5.07 17.04
C ILE A 167 13.55 6.26 17.67
N ALA A 168 14.24 7.38 17.89
CA ALA A 168 13.64 8.57 18.49
C ALA A 168 12.59 9.22 17.58
N GLU A 169 12.77 9.19 16.26
CA GLU A 169 11.85 9.79 15.29
C GLU A 169 10.66 8.89 14.94
N GLU A 170 10.91 7.60 14.63
CA GLU A 170 9.90 6.73 14.02
C GLU A 170 9.26 5.75 15.02
N HIS A 171 9.95 5.38 16.09
CA HIS A 171 9.50 4.37 17.07
C HIS A 171 9.72 4.78 18.54
N PRO A 172 9.03 5.84 19.02
CA PRO A 172 9.16 6.31 20.40
C PRO A 172 8.78 5.25 21.47
N GLU A 173 8.08 4.20 21.08
CA GLU A 173 7.70 3.06 21.91
C GLU A 173 8.85 2.09 22.23
N TRP A 174 9.99 2.16 21.53
CA TRP A 174 11.13 1.28 21.79
C TRP A 174 12.03 1.83 22.91
N GLU A 175 12.29 1.02 23.93
CA GLU A 175 13.10 1.44 25.07
C GLU A 175 14.53 0.89 24.98
N ILE A 176 15.54 1.77 25.01
CA ILE A 176 16.94 1.37 25.08
C ILE A 176 17.36 1.27 26.55
N LYS A 177 17.61 0.04 27.05
CA LYS A 177 18.12 -0.22 28.39
C LYS A 177 19.41 -1.04 28.32
N ASN A 178 20.47 -0.55 28.96
CA ASN A 178 21.75 -1.27 29.11
C ASN A 178 22.34 -1.82 27.79
N GLY A 179 22.20 -1.08 26.67
CA GLY A 179 22.69 -1.51 25.36
C GLY A 179 21.80 -2.55 24.65
N CYS A 180 20.59 -2.78 25.16
CA CYS A 180 19.57 -3.61 24.54
C CYS A 180 18.32 -2.76 24.25
N LEU A 181 17.79 -2.93 23.04
CA LEU A 181 16.53 -2.41 22.57
C LEU A 181 15.41 -3.34 23.04
N PHE A 182 14.44 -2.82 23.77
CA PHE A 182 13.26 -3.54 24.20
C PHE A 182 12.07 -3.08 23.37
N PHE A 183 11.45 -4.03 22.68
CA PHE A 183 10.20 -3.79 21.96
C PHE A 183 9.08 -3.87 22.98
N GLN A 184 8.34 -2.77 23.20
CA GLN A 184 7.11 -2.86 23.97
C GLN A 184 6.13 -3.69 23.14
N ARG A 185 6.04 -5.00 23.43
CA ARG A 185 4.88 -5.79 23.02
C ARG A 185 3.65 -5.07 23.57
N ALA A 186 2.98 -4.27 22.74
CA ALA A 186 1.57 -4.05 22.92
C ALA A 186 0.98 -5.45 23.11
N LYS A 187 0.33 -5.66 24.26
CA LYS A 187 -0.22 -6.93 24.72
C LYS A 187 -1.25 -7.48 23.72
N GLU A 188 -0.77 -7.99 22.60
CA GLU A 188 -1.52 -8.73 21.62
C GLU A 188 -0.62 -9.86 21.13
N SER A 189 -0.13 -10.67 22.06
CA SER A 189 -0.40 -12.08 21.85
C SER A 189 -1.93 -12.17 21.74
N GLN A 190 -2.47 -12.08 20.51
CA GLN A 190 -3.68 -12.82 20.25
C GLN A 190 -3.34 -14.21 20.79
N PRO A 191 -3.97 -14.65 21.89
CA PRO A 191 -3.72 -15.99 22.40
C PRO A 191 -3.94 -16.87 21.19
N CYS A 192 -2.88 -17.59 20.79
CA CYS A 192 -2.89 -18.53 19.68
C CYS A 192 -4.28 -19.15 19.71
N LYS A 193 -5.16 -18.79 18.75
CA LYS A 193 -6.59 -19.08 18.88
C LYS A 193 -6.67 -20.57 19.02
N GLU A 194 -6.82 -21.06 20.25
CA GLU A 194 -6.92 -22.48 20.51
C GLU A 194 -8.09 -22.89 19.64
N ILE A 195 -7.81 -23.74 18.65
CA ILE A 195 -8.84 -24.22 17.74
C ILE A 195 -9.96 -24.71 18.66
N PRO A 196 -11.18 -24.14 18.58
CA PRO A 196 -12.21 -24.38 19.59
C PRO A 196 -12.71 -25.81 19.45
N SER A 197 -11.95 -26.73 20.02
CA SER A 197 -12.07 -28.17 19.89
C SER A 197 -13.46 -28.62 20.35
N LEU A 198 -13.96 -27.98 21.40
CA LEU A 198 -15.31 -28.22 21.93
C LEU A 198 -16.41 -27.78 20.96
N GLN A 199 -16.24 -26.67 20.22
CA GLN A 199 -17.21 -26.30 19.17
C GLN A 199 -17.16 -27.29 18.00
N LEU A 200 -15.97 -27.73 17.59
CA LEU A 200 -15.81 -28.69 16.50
C LEU A 200 -16.42 -30.05 16.84
N ILE A 201 -16.25 -30.51 18.10
CA ILE A 201 -16.88 -31.74 18.60
C ILE A 201 -18.41 -31.62 18.58
N ASN A 202 -18.97 -30.51 19.08
CA ASN A 202 -20.42 -30.30 19.08
C ASN A 202 -20.99 -30.26 17.66
N GLN A 203 -20.31 -29.58 16.73
CA GLN A 203 -20.71 -29.56 15.33
C GLN A 203 -20.68 -30.97 14.73
N THR A 204 -19.60 -31.73 14.95
CA THR A 204 -19.45 -33.11 14.44
C THR A 204 -20.54 -34.04 15.00
N LEU A 205 -20.82 -33.96 16.30
CA LEU A 205 -21.89 -34.74 16.93
C LEU A 205 -23.28 -34.33 16.42
N SER A 206 -23.52 -33.03 16.21
CA SER A 206 -24.78 -32.54 15.65
C SER A 206 -24.99 -33.04 14.22
N TYR A 207 -23.94 -33.00 13.38
CA TYR A 207 -24.01 -33.54 12.02
C TYR A 207 -24.28 -35.05 12.03
N ALA A 208 -23.59 -35.82 12.88
CA ALA A 208 -23.82 -37.26 13.01
C ALA A 208 -25.27 -37.57 13.44
N ARG A 209 -25.80 -36.81 14.40
CA ARG A 209 -27.18 -36.96 14.88
C ARG A 209 -28.22 -36.65 13.79
N GLU A 210 -27.99 -35.63 12.98
CA GLU A 210 -28.90 -35.26 11.90
C GLU A 210 -28.86 -36.29 10.75
N LEU A 211 -27.70 -36.92 10.50
CA LEU A 211 -27.58 -38.02 9.54
C LEU A 211 -28.29 -39.29 10.03
N GLU A 212 -28.19 -39.64 11.32
CA GLU A 212 -28.94 -40.77 11.92
C GLU A 212 -30.45 -40.55 11.89
N ARG A 213 -30.93 -39.31 11.90
CA ARG A 213 -32.36 -38.98 11.83
C ARG A 213 -32.97 -39.24 10.44
N ILE A 214 -32.16 -39.26 9.38
CA ILE A 214 -32.62 -39.43 7.99
C ILE A 214 -32.73 -40.92 7.62
N VAL A 215 -32.08 -41.81 8.36
CA VAL A 215 -32.17 -43.28 8.21
C VAL A 215 -33.40 -43.81 8.94
#